data_AF-A0A1C5FP35-F1
#
_entry.id   AF-A0A1C5FP35-F1
#
_cell.length_a   1.000
_cell.length_b   1.000
_cell.length_c   1.000
_cell.angle_alpha   90.00
_cell.angle_beta   90.00
_cell.angle_gamma   90.00
#
_symmetry.space_group_name_H-M   'P 1'
#
loop_
_entity.id
_entity.type
_entity.pdbx_description
1 polymer ?
#
loop_
_entity_poly.entity_id
_entity_poly.type
_entity_poly.pdbx_seq_one_letter_code
_entity_poly.pdbx_strand_id
1 'polypeptide(L)'
;MTDDLPCDPPPESAPPSGGQDELGALAAPRRLSVDDHMFTAPALPGTFRLQLFTAPGARPVAVVTQIAGAEGMSLMNGVERFAGAVWERHCPDQDLPPVWVERQLEAQGALRESRFRRVVFAGADRYRPHGPRWSVITHEELQDLVGATVATDRGTGYAPRAVEP
;
A
#
# COMPACT_ATOMS: atom_id res chain seq x y z
N MET A 1 17.06 -45.11 38.12
CA MET A 1 16.24 -45.07 36.89
C MET A 1 15.15 -44.07 37.14
N THR A 2 15.36 -42.83 36.69
CA THR A 2 14.34 -41.78 36.70
C THR A 2 14.33 -41.24 35.29
N ASP A 3 13.16 -41.35 34.68
CA ASP A 3 12.79 -40.96 33.32
C ASP A 3 12.76 -39.42 33.25
N ASP A 4 13.65 -38.83 32.45
CA ASP A 4 13.67 -37.40 32.15
C ASP A 4 13.03 -37.23 30.77
N LEU A 5 11.72 -36.99 30.76
CA LEU A 5 10.97 -36.61 29.56
C LEU A 5 11.27 -35.13 29.25
N PRO A 6 11.78 -34.81 28.04
CA PRO A 6 11.95 -33.42 27.65
C PRO A 6 10.59 -32.76 27.46
N CYS A 7 10.41 -31.62 28.14
CA CYS A 7 9.27 -30.74 27.98
C CYS A 7 9.30 -30.14 26.58
N ASP A 8 8.49 -30.67 25.67
CA ASP A 8 8.27 -30.11 24.33
C ASP A 8 7.68 -28.69 24.48
N PRO A 9 8.28 -27.64 23.89
CA PRO A 9 7.63 -26.33 23.84
C PRO A 9 6.40 -26.42 22.92
N PRO A 10 5.29 -25.73 23.23
CA PRO A 10 4.11 -25.73 22.36
C PRO A 10 4.50 -25.26 20.96
N PRO A 11 3.86 -25.79 19.89
CA PRO A 11 4.16 -25.37 18.53
C PRO A 11 3.95 -23.86 18.43
N GLU A 12 5.05 -23.16 18.15
CA GLU A 12 5.07 -21.75 17.82
C GLU A 12 4.01 -21.51 16.74
N SER A 13 3.02 -20.68 17.08
CA SER A 13 1.91 -20.38 16.18
C SER A 13 2.47 -19.85 14.87
N ALA A 14 2.35 -20.65 13.80
CA ALA A 14 2.63 -20.18 12.46
C ALA A 14 1.84 -18.87 12.22
N PRO A 15 2.44 -17.85 11.57
CA PRO A 15 1.70 -16.65 11.24
C PRO A 15 0.47 -17.03 10.40
N PRO A 16 -0.67 -16.36 10.57
CA PRO A 16 -1.90 -16.74 9.88
C PRO A 16 -1.69 -16.63 8.37
N SER A 17 -1.77 -17.77 7.68
CA SER A 17 -1.70 -17.89 6.21
C SER A 17 -2.83 -17.14 5.48
N GLY A 18 -3.81 -16.58 6.20
CA GLY A 18 -4.97 -15.88 5.62
C GLY A 18 -4.63 -14.67 4.75
N GLY A 19 -3.47 -14.03 4.95
CA GLY A 19 -3.09 -12.83 4.19
C GLY A 19 -2.85 -13.07 2.69
N GLN A 20 -2.38 -14.27 2.30
CA GLN A 20 -2.06 -14.61 0.91
C GLN A 20 -3.29 -15.08 0.14
N ASP A 21 -4.15 -15.92 0.74
CA ASP A 21 -5.42 -16.34 0.15
C ASP A 21 -6.35 -15.15 -0.12
N GLU A 22 -6.40 -14.17 0.80
CA GLU A 22 -7.14 -12.93 0.59
C GLU A 22 -6.58 -12.07 -0.54
N LEU A 23 -5.26 -12.12 -0.80
CA LEU A 23 -4.64 -11.38 -1.89
C LEU A 23 -4.97 -12.02 -3.25
N GLY A 24 -4.91 -13.35 -3.33
CA GLY A 24 -5.28 -14.11 -4.53
C GLY A 24 -6.76 -13.92 -4.91
N ALA A 25 -7.66 -13.83 -3.93
CA ALA A 25 -9.07 -13.55 -4.17
C ALA A 25 -9.34 -12.15 -4.78
N LEU A 26 -8.39 -11.21 -4.63
CA LEU A 26 -8.47 -9.87 -5.19
C LEU A 26 -7.77 -9.76 -6.56
N ALA A 27 -7.04 -10.78 -6.99
CA ALA A 27 -6.33 -10.78 -8.26
C ALA A 27 -7.31 -10.67 -9.44
N ALA A 28 -7.07 -9.68 -10.30
CA ALA A 28 -7.85 -9.47 -11.50
C ALA A 28 -7.01 -8.69 -12.52
N PRO A 29 -7.19 -8.92 -13.83
CA PRO A 29 -6.51 -8.17 -14.88
C PRO A 29 -7.05 -6.73 -14.92
N ARG A 30 -6.31 -5.81 -14.31
CA ARG A 30 -6.65 -4.39 -14.23
C ARG A 30 -5.86 -3.58 -15.23
N ARG A 31 -6.40 -2.42 -15.59
CA ARG A 31 -5.73 -1.41 -16.41
C ARG A 31 -5.32 -0.24 -15.54
N LEU A 32 -4.15 0.32 -15.81
CA LEU A 32 -3.73 1.58 -15.20
C LEU A 32 -4.66 2.70 -15.68
N SER A 33 -5.41 3.28 -14.76
CA SER A 33 -6.38 4.34 -15.03
C SER A 33 -5.88 5.72 -14.62
N VAL A 34 -5.02 5.78 -13.60
CA VAL A 34 -4.39 7.03 -13.12
C VAL A 34 -2.92 6.76 -12.85
N ASP A 35 -2.05 7.67 -13.29
CA ASP A 35 -0.63 7.72 -12.92
C ASP A 35 -0.24 9.17 -12.57
N ASP A 36 -0.64 9.60 -11.38
CA ASP A 36 -0.39 10.96 -10.88
C ASP A 36 0.95 10.98 -10.14
N HIS A 37 1.90 11.75 -10.63
CA HIS A 37 3.22 11.84 -10.06
C HIS A 37 3.31 12.83 -8.89
N MET A 38 2.29 13.62 -8.59
CA MET A 38 2.32 14.61 -7.51
C MET A 38 0.99 14.65 -6.77
N PHE A 39 0.40 13.47 -6.53
CA PHE A 39 -0.89 13.38 -5.87
C PHE A 39 -0.83 14.03 -4.49
N THR A 40 -1.81 14.88 -4.21
CA THR A 40 -2.01 15.53 -2.93
C THR A 40 -3.45 15.33 -2.44
N ALA A 41 -3.59 15.22 -1.12
CA ALA A 41 -4.88 15.21 -0.46
C ALA A 41 -5.18 16.58 0.18
N PRO A 42 -6.45 17.04 0.14
CA PRO A 42 -6.83 18.30 0.78
C PRO A 42 -6.46 18.32 2.26
N ALA A 43 -5.93 19.45 2.73
CA ALA A 43 -5.55 19.69 4.12
C ALA A 43 -4.49 18.72 4.70
N LEU A 44 -3.78 17.97 3.85
CA LEU A 44 -2.69 17.10 4.28
C LEU A 44 -1.37 17.50 3.62
N PRO A 45 -0.34 17.82 4.41
CA PRO A 45 0.96 18.10 3.85
C PRO A 45 1.56 16.79 3.37
N GLY A 46 1.56 16.52 2.08
CA GLY A 46 2.40 15.47 1.52
C GLY A 46 2.08 15.10 0.08
N THR A 47 3.09 14.61 -0.63
CA THR A 47 3.00 14.16 -2.02
C THR A 47 3.42 12.72 -2.15
N PHE A 48 2.86 12.02 -3.14
CA PHE A 48 3.30 10.71 -3.58
C PHE A 48 2.90 10.48 -5.03
N ARG A 49 3.52 9.47 -5.67
CA ARG A 49 3.02 8.95 -6.93
C ARG A 49 1.82 8.06 -6.64
N LEU A 50 0.70 8.26 -7.33
CA LEU A 50 -0.47 7.40 -7.32
C LEU A 50 -0.59 6.68 -8.65
N GLN A 51 -0.50 5.35 -8.61
CA GLN A 51 -0.89 4.47 -9.71
C GLN A 51 -2.18 3.74 -9.35
N LEU A 52 -3.29 4.10 -9.99
CA LEU A 52 -4.58 3.46 -9.74
C LEU A 52 -4.91 2.48 -10.87
N PHE A 53 -5.12 1.23 -10.49
CA PHE A 53 -5.51 0.15 -11.38
C PHE A 53 -6.99 -0.19 -11.17
N THR A 54 -7.77 -0.21 -12.24
CA THR A 54 -9.22 -0.52 -12.18
C THR A 54 -9.60 -1.61 -13.18
N ALA A 55 -10.66 -2.34 -12.86
CA ALA A 55 -11.34 -3.26 -13.78
C ALA A 55 -12.83 -3.34 -13.42
N PRO A 56 -13.73 -3.57 -14.38
CA PRO A 56 -15.15 -3.76 -14.10
C PRO A 56 -15.38 -4.91 -13.11
N GLY A 57 -16.20 -4.67 -12.09
CA GLY A 57 -16.55 -5.69 -11.08
C GLY A 57 -15.44 -6.07 -10.11
N ALA A 58 -14.23 -5.50 -10.25
CA ALA A 58 -13.11 -5.74 -9.35
C ALA A 58 -12.81 -4.50 -8.53
N ARG A 59 -12.47 -4.72 -7.25
CA ARG A 59 -12.04 -3.64 -6.36
C ARG A 59 -10.80 -2.94 -6.93
N PRO A 60 -10.76 -1.60 -7.04
CA PRO A 60 -9.59 -0.87 -7.51
C PRO A 60 -8.36 -1.11 -6.63
N VAL A 61 -7.17 -1.02 -7.20
CA VAL A 61 -5.89 -1.14 -6.49
C VAL A 61 -5.12 0.17 -6.65
N ALA A 62 -4.85 0.85 -5.54
CA ALA A 62 -4.04 2.05 -5.47
C ALA A 62 -2.63 1.67 -5.02
N VAL A 63 -1.66 1.80 -5.91
CA VAL A 63 -0.24 1.69 -5.58
C VAL A 63 0.33 3.08 -5.40
N VAL A 64 0.90 3.34 -4.23
CA VAL A 64 1.45 4.65 -3.89
C VAL A 64 2.93 4.57 -3.56
N THR A 65 3.71 5.49 -4.11
CA THR A 65 5.16 5.55 -3.92
C THR A 65 5.58 6.92 -3.43
N GLN A 66 6.27 6.97 -2.30
CA GLN A 66 6.74 8.21 -1.67
C GLN A 66 8.22 8.09 -1.28
N ILE A 67 8.99 9.17 -1.40
CA ILE A 67 10.33 9.32 -0.82
C ILE A 67 10.18 9.74 0.65
N ALA A 68 10.60 8.86 1.55
CA ALA A 68 10.53 9.09 2.99
C ALA A 68 11.32 10.34 3.40
N GLY A 69 10.70 11.19 4.22
CA GLY A 69 11.33 12.40 4.77
C GLY A 69 11.43 13.59 3.82
N ALA A 70 11.24 13.42 2.51
CA ALA A 70 11.31 14.51 1.54
C ALA A 70 9.93 15.10 1.18
N GLU A 71 8.89 14.28 1.25
CA GLU A 71 7.57 14.60 0.67
C GLU A 71 6.48 14.89 1.71
N GLY A 72 6.87 15.39 2.90
CA GLY A 72 5.92 15.75 3.96
C GLY A 72 5.45 14.57 4.81
N MET A 73 4.15 14.52 5.11
CA MET A 73 3.52 13.45 5.90
C MET A 73 3.75 12.11 5.22
N SER A 74 4.25 11.15 6.00
CA SER A 74 4.50 9.80 5.50
C SER A 74 3.21 9.08 5.15
N LEU A 75 3.28 8.20 4.15
CA LEU A 75 2.19 7.28 3.81
C LEU A 75 1.70 6.51 5.05
N MET A 76 2.61 5.99 5.88
CA MET A 76 2.24 5.28 7.11
C MET A 76 1.41 6.12 8.09
N ASN A 77 1.75 7.40 8.27
CA ASN A 77 1.05 8.28 9.21
C ASN A 77 -0.25 8.86 8.63
N GLY A 78 -0.32 9.02 7.31
CA GLY A 78 -1.45 9.61 6.61
C GLY A 78 -2.37 8.60 5.92
N VAL A 79 -2.11 7.30 6.03
CA VAL A 79 -2.69 6.26 5.17
C VAL A 79 -4.20 6.31 5.10
N GLU A 80 -4.89 6.45 6.23
CA GLU A 80 -6.36 6.48 6.29
C GLU A 80 -6.92 7.65 5.49
N ARG A 81 -6.30 8.84 5.65
CA ARG A 81 -6.78 10.04 4.99
C ARG A 81 -6.37 10.12 3.52
N PHE A 82 -5.18 9.64 3.18
CA PHE A 82 -4.74 9.55 1.79
C PHE A 82 -5.57 8.51 1.02
N ALA A 83 -5.81 7.33 1.59
CA ALA A 83 -6.69 6.33 1.00
C ALA A 83 -8.12 6.85 0.87
N GLY A 84 -8.62 7.58 1.88
CA GLY A 84 -9.90 8.27 1.80
C GLY A 84 -9.98 9.27 0.66
N ALA A 85 -8.96 10.13 0.50
CA ALA A 85 -8.92 11.11 -0.58
C ALA A 85 -8.83 10.48 -1.98
N VAL A 86 -8.06 9.40 -2.13
CA VAL A 86 -8.01 8.63 -3.39
C VAL A 86 -9.37 7.98 -3.68
N TRP A 87 -10.00 7.40 -2.66
CA TRP A 87 -11.32 6.80 -2.79
C TRP A 87 -12.37 7.81 -3.23
N GLU A 88 -12.47 8.95 -2.54
CA GLU A 88 -13.40 10.03 -2.86
C GLU A 88 -13.18 10.60 -4.27
N ARG A 89 -11.93 10.79 -4.68
CA ARG A 89 -11.60 11.44 -5.95
C ARG A 89 -11.71 10.52 -7.16
N HIS A 90 -11.31 9.26 -7.02
CA HIS A 90 -11.14 8.36 -8.18
C HIS A 90 -12.04 7.13 -8.16
N CYS A 91 -12.64 6.80 -7.02
CA CYS A 91 -13.50 5.64 -6.88
C CYS A 91 -14.79 5.95 -6.09
N PRO A 92 -15.47 7.10 -6.31
CA PRO A 92 -16.57 7.55 -5.46
C PRO A 92 -17.75 6.57 -5.41
N ASP A 93 -17.92 5.78 -6.47
CA ASP A 93 -19.02 4.80 -6.64
C ASP A 93 -18.71 3.42 -6.04
N GLN A 94 -17.51 3.21 -5.50
CA GLN A 94 -17.15 1.94 -4.85
C GLN A 94 -17.63 1.95 -3.40
N ASP A 95 -18.25 0.87 -2.95
CA ASP A 95 -18.69 0.70 -1.55
C ASP A 95 -17.53 0.54 -0.56
N LEU A 96 -16.38 0.10 -1.06
CA LEU A 96 -15.17 -0.14 -0.26
C LEU A 96 -14.01 0.72 -0.78
N PRO A 97 -13.07 1.11 0.11
CA PRO A 97 -11.86 1.83 -0.30
C PRO A 97 -11.07 1.02 -1.33
N PRO A 98 -10.21 1.63 -2.16
CA PRO A 98 -9.30 0.85 -3.00
C PRO A 98 -8.40 -0.05 -2.13
N VAL A 99 -7.95 -1.18 -2.70
CA VAL A 99 -6.85 -1.95 -2.11
C VAL A 99 -5.62 -1.04 -2.11
N TRP A 100 -5.10 -0.74 -0.93
CA TRP A 100 -3.98 0.17 -0.78
C TRP A 100 -2.67 -0.59 -0.70
N VAL A 101 -1.73 -0.23 -1.56
CA VAL A 101 -0.36 -0.76 -1.54
C VAL A 101 0.59 0.41 -1.52
N GLU A 102 1.48 0.46 -0.54
CA GLU A 102 2.43 1.54 -0.38
C GLU A 102 3.88 1.07 -0.49
N ARG A 103 4.72 1.96 -1.02
CA ARG A 103 6.17 1.84 -1.04
C ARG A 103 6.79 3.15 -0.61
N GLN A 104 7.65 3.10 0.40
CA GLN A 104 8.47 4.24 0.81
C GLN A 104 9.90 4.05 0.33
N LEU A 105 10.34 4.89 -0.60
CA LEU A 105 11.72 4.96 -1.07
C LEU A 105 12.56 5.73 -0.06
N GLU A 106 13.79 5.32 0.17
CA GLU A 106 14.73 6.13 0.93
C GLU A 106 15.31 7.24 0.03
N ALA A 107 15.64 8.39 0.62
CA ALA A 107 16.41 9.41 -0.07
C ALA A 107 17.79 8.83 -0.46
N GLN A 108 18.35 9.28 -1.59
CA GLN A 108 19.60 8.75 -2.14
C GLN A 108 20.71 8.63 -1.07
N GLY A 109 21.24 7.42 -0.87
CA GLY A 109 22.37 7.14 0.03
C GLY A 109 22.15 6.07 1.09
N ALA A 110 20.92 5.58 1.27
CA ALA A 110 20.62 4.52 2.23
C ALA A 110 20.33 3.18 1.53
N LEU A 111 20.92 2.10 2.06
CA LEU A 111 21.04 0.77 1.43
C LEU A 111 19.85 -0.16 1.68
N ARG A 112 18.69 0.32 2.18
CA ARG A 112 17.57 -0.57 2.45
C ARG A 112 16.67 -0.72 1.22
N GLU A 113 16.43 -1.97 0.87
CA GLU A 113 15.38 -2.32 -0.09
C GLU A 113 14.01 -1.84 0.44
N SER A 114 13.43 -0.88 -0.27
CA SER A 114 12.06 -0.45 -0.01
C SER A 114 11.08 -1.51 -0.49
N ARG A 115 10.42 -2.15 0.47
CA ARG A 115 9.42 -3.20 0.22
C ARG A 115 8.05 -2.60 -0.05
N PHE A 116 7.24 -3.30 -0.83
CA PHE A 116 5.81 -3.02 -0.93
C PHE A 116 5.09 -3.52 0.32
N ARG A 117 4.11 -2.74 0.78
CA ARG A 117 3.23 -3.10 1.88
C ARG A 117 1.79 -2.92 1.45
N ARG A 118 1.02 -4.00 1.48
CA ARG A 118 -0.43 -3.91 1.40
C ARG A 118 -0.96 -3.39 2.73
N VAL A 119 -1.91 -2.47 2.68
CA VAL A 119 -2.66 -1.99 3.84
C VAL A 119 -4.07 -2.53 3.78
N VAL A 120 -4.45 -3.27 4.82
CA VAL A 120 -5.79 -3.77 5.04
C VAL A 120 -6.43 -2.93 6.13
N PHE A 121 -7.57 -2.30 5.82
CA PHE A 121 -8.33 -1.54 6.79
C PHE A 121 -9.34 -2.45 7.50
N ALA A 122 -9.42 -2.34 8.83
CA ALA A 122 -10.36 -3.12 9.63
C ALA A 122 -11.84 -2.75 9.35
N GLY A 123 -12.07 -1.55 8.82
CA GLY A 123 -13.38 -1.12 8.31
C GLY A 123 -13.27 0.22 7.60
N ALA A 124 -14.39 0.72 7.13
CA ALA A 124 -14.46 2.01 6.48
C ALA A 124 -15.85 2.61 6.62
N ASP A 125 -15.91 3.89 7.00
CA ASP A 125 -17.06 4.75 6.72
C ASP A 125 -16.88 5.38 5.33
N ARG A 126 -17.91 6.06 4.81
CA ARG A 126 -17.86 6.70 3.48
C ARG A 126 -16.61 7.59 3.33
N TYR A 127 -15.70 7.14 2.47
CA TYR A 127 -14.39 7.79 2.20
C TYR A 127 -13.46 7.91 3.41
N ARG A 128 -13.69 7.13 4.47
CA ARG A 128 -12.93 7.16 5.72
C ARG A 128 -12.57 5.72 6.13
N PRO A 129 -11.58 5.12 5.46
CA PRO A 129 -11.04 3.84 5.91
C PRO A 129 -10.36 4.00 7.26
N HIS A 130 -10.43 2.98 8.12
CA HIS A 130 -9.87 3.04 9.47
C HIS A 130 -9.26 1.71 9.93
N GLY A 131 -8.35 1.80 10.90
CA GLY A 131 -7.67 0.65 11.49
C GLY A 131 -6.75 -0.07 10.50
N PRO A 132 -5.74 0.63 9.94
CA PRO A 132 -4.81 0.07 8.98
C PRO A 132 -3.95 -1.03 9.61
N ARG A 133 -3.75 -2.10 8.84
CA ARG A 133 -2.81 -3.19 9.14
C ARG A 133 -1.94 -3.41 7.92
N TRP A 134 -0.63 -3.46 8.14
CA TRP A 134 0.35 -3.60 7.08
C TRP A 134 0.76 -5.07 6.94
N SER A 135 0.77 -5.56 5.72
CA SER A 135 1.41 -6.82 5.34
C SER A 135 2.42 -6.55 4.24
N VAL A 136 3.62 -7.12 4.37
CA VAL A 136 4.60 -7.06 3.29
C VAL A 136 4.10 -7.93 2.14
N ILE A 137 4.29 -7.44 0.92
CA ILE A 137 4.08 -8.21 -0.31
C ILE A 137 5.29 -8.10 -1.22
N THR A 138 5.53 -9.10 -2.05
CA THR A 138 6.57 -9.07 -3.08
C THR A 138 6.12 -8.24 -4.28
N HIS A 139 7.07 -7.92 -5.15
CA HIS A 139 6.74 -7.26 -6.42
C HIS A 139 5.91 -8.18 -7.33
N GLU A 140 6.18 -9.48 -7.32
CA GLU A 140 5.44 -10.49 -8.10
C GLU A 140 3.99 -10.58 -7.61
N GLU A 141 3.77 -10.69 -6.29
CA GLU A 141 2.42 -10.70 -5.69
C GLU A 141 1.63 -9.43 -6.04
N LEU A 142 2.31 -8.29 -6.14
CA LEU A 142 1.69 -7.03 -6.57
C LEU A 142 1.32 -7.06 -8.07
N GLN A 143 2.20 -7.57 -8.93
CA GLN A 143 1.92 -7.71 -10.36
C GLN A 143 0.77 -8.69 -10.61
N ASP A 144 0.72 -9.79 -9.87
CA ASP A 144 -0.38 -10.76 -9.92
C ASP A 144 -1.70 -10.14 -9.45
N LEU A 145 -1.64 -9.35 -8.37
CA LEU A 145 -2.80 -8.61 -7.87
C LEU A 145 -3.40 -7.71 -8.96
N VAL A 146 -2.58 -6.94 -9.69
CA VAL A 146 -3.09 -6.00 -10.71
C VAL A 146 -3.17 -6.58 -12.12
N GLY A 147 -2.55 -7.73 -12.39
CA GLY A 147 -2.41 -8.32 -13.72
C GLY A 147 -1.60 -7.48 -14.71
N ALA A 148 -0.69 -6.63 -14.23
CA ALA A 148 0.06 -5.65 -15.01
C ALA A 148 1.38 -5.27 -14.33
N THR A 149 2.34 -4.74 -15.10
CA THR A 149 3.58 -4.19 -14.55
C THR A 149 3.28 -2.94 -13.72
N VAL A 150 3.87 -2.86 -12.53
CA VAL A 150 3.76 -1.71 -11.64
C VAL A 150 5.09 -0.96 -11.62
N ALA A 151 5.04 0.36 -11.76
CA ALA A 151 6.26 1.16 -11.67
C ALA A 151 6.70 1.23 -10.21
N THR A 152 8.00 1.08 -9.97
CA THR A 152 8.50 0.97 -8.59
C THR A 152 9.08 2.30 -8.09
N ASP A 153 9.48 3.18 -9.00
CA ASP A 153 10.08 4.46 -8.70
C ASP A 153 9.05 5.60 -8.55
N ARG A 154 9.57 6.76 -8.13
CA ARG A 154 8.79 7.98 -7.95
C ARG A 154 8.31 8.60 -9.28
N GLY A 155 8.84 8.13 -10.42
CA GLY A 155 8.53 8.55 -11.77
C GLY A 155 9.27 9.82 -12.19
N THR A 156 9.40 10.01 -13.50
CA THR A 156 10.10 11.17 -14.10
C THR A 156 9.36 12.49 -13.87
N GLY A 157 8.06 12.44 -13.57
CA GLY A 157 7.25 13.61 -13.21
C GLY A 157 7.40 14.08 -11.76
N TYR A 158 8.29 13.49 -10.96
CA TYR A 158 8.55 13.93 -9.60
C TYR A 158 9.20 15.32 -9.57
N ALA A 159 8.57 16.25 -8.85
CA ALA A 159 9.12 17.57 -8.56
C ALA A 159 9.46 17.65 -7.05
N PRO A 160 10.75 17.67 -6.67
CA PRO A 160 11.11 17.81 -5.26
C PRO A 160 10.64 19.15 -4.72
N ARG A 161 10.22 19.16 -3.45
CA ARG A 161 9.88 20.40 -2.76
C ARG A 161 11.13 21.30 -2.74
N ALA A 162 10.99 22.55 -3.13
CA ALA A 162 12.06 23.53 -2.99
C ALA A 162 12.47 23.61 -1.51
N VAL A 163 13.75 23.40 -1.24
CA VAL A 163 14.36 23.75 0.06
C VAL A 163 14.33 25.27 0.15
N GLU A 164 13.56 25.81 1.07
CA GLU A 164 13.66 27.25 1.41
C GLU A 164 15.07 27.51 1.98
N PRO A 165 15.75 28.58 1.56
CA PRO A 165 17.14 28.90 1.91
C PRO A 165 17.34 29.29 3.39
#